data_AF-A0A2V6PWX9-F1
#
_entry.id   AF-A0A2V6PWX9-F1
#
_cell.length_a   1.000
_cell.length_b   1.000
_cell.length_c   1.000
_cell.angle_alpha   90.00
_cell.angle_beta   90.00
_cell.angle_gamma   90.00
#
_symmetry.space_group_name_H-M   'P 1'
#
loop_
_entity.id
_entity.type
_entity.pdbx_description
1 polymer ?
#
loop_
_entity_poly.entity_id
_entity_poly.type
_entity_poly.pdbx_seq_one_letter_code
_entity_poly.pdbx_strand_id
1 'polypeptide(L)'
;ADIVVVCRTGVRATIAAETLARVGRHAQVLEGGILGWRRAGLPLREGKKRLPVDRQVQLIAGTMILTGVALGTLVNPWFLALAAFFGAGLTFAGATGTCGLALVLLRMPWNRLSAMPADGTATCAAGAASTCAAPATPEK
;
A
#
# COMPACT_ATOMS: atom_id res chain seq x y z
N ALA A 1 19.66 10.63 -15.93
CA ALA A 1 18.58 9.63 -15.90
C ALA A 1 17.32 10.37 -15.48
N ASP A 2 16.34 10.49 -16.36
CA ASP A 2 15.17 11.36 -16.12
C ASP A 2 14.08 10.69 -15.26
N ILE A 3 14.29 9.44 -14.82
CA ILE A 3 13.28 8.66 -14.09
C ILE A 3 13.91 8.03 -12.86
N VAL A 4 13.37 8.39 -11.68
CA VAL A 4 13.68 7.75 -10.40
C VAL A 4 12.42 7.03 -9.92
N VAL A 5 12.54 5.73 -9.67
CA VAL A 5 11.45 4.89 -9.16
C VAL A 5 11.64 4.70 -7.67
N VAL A 6 10.55 4.87 -6.93
CA VAL A 6 10.54 4.78 -5.48
C VAL A 6 9.41 3.89 -4.99
N CYS A 7 9.67 3.13 -3.94
CA CYS A 7 8.64 2.47 -3.15
C CYS A 7 8.99 2.53 -1.66
N ARG A 8 8.26 1.82 -0.80
CA ARG A 8 8.49 1.87 0.65
C ARG A 8 9.91 1.41 1.02
N THR A 9 10.37 0.29 0.47
CA THR A 9 11.63 -0.38 0.85
C THR A 9 12.65 -0.56 -0.28
N GLY A 10 12.25 -0.37 -1.54
CA GLY A 10 13.08 -0.59 -2.74
C GLY A 10 12.62 -1.76 -3.62
N VAL A 11 12.07 -2.84 -3.05
CA VAL A 11 11.76 -4.10 -3.77
C VAL A 11 10.78 -3.95 -4.93
N ARG A 12 9.74 -3.13 -4.79
CA ARG A 12 8.78 -2.92 -5.90
C ARG A 12 9.35 -1.99 -6.97
N ALA A 13 10.26 -1.10 -6.57
CA ALA A 13 10.88 -0.14 -7.48
C ALA A 13 11.88 -0.82 -8.41
N THR A 14 12.57 -1.89 -7.98
CA THR A 14 13.43 -2.71 -8.85
C THR A 14 12.64 -3.41 -9.95
N ILE A 15 11.51 -4.03 -9.61
CA ILE A 15 10.61 -4.68 -10.58
C ILE A 15 10.11 -3.65 -11.61
N ALA A 16 9.71 -2.47 -11.13
CA ALA A 16 9.25 -1.40 -12.01
C ALA A 16 10.38 -0.84 -12.91
N ALA A 17 11.60 -0.69 -12.38
CA ALA A 17 12.76 -0.28 -13.17
C ALA A 17 13.13 -1.30 -14.25
N GLU A 18 13.06 -2.60 -13.95
CA GLU A 18 13.28 -3.66 -14.95
C GLU A 18 12.20 -3.64 -16.04
N THR A 19 10.94 -3.42 -15.63
CA THR A 19 9.81 -3.28 -16.58
C THR A 19 10.00 -2.06 -17.49
N LEU A 20 10.50 -0.94 -16.95
CA LEU A 20 10.82 0.26 -17.73
C LEU A 20 12.00 0.03 -18.68
N ALA A 21 13.02 -0.73 -18.25
CA ALA A 21 14.14 -1.09 -19.10
C ALA A 21 13.70 -1.90 -20.32
N ARG A 22 12.72 -2.81 -20.16
CA ARG A 22 12.14 -3.60 -21.27
C ARG A 22 11.45 -2.73 -22.34
N VAL A 23 11.00 -1.53 -22.00
CA VAL A 23 10.41 -0.55 -22.93
C VAL A 23 11.39 0.56 -23.34
N GLY A 24 12.70 0.36 -23.11
CA GLY A 24 13.75 1.29 -23.50
C GLY A 24 13.88 2.54 -22.61
N ARG A 25 13.30 2.51 -21.41
CA ARG A 25 13.33 3.63 -20.45
C ARG A 25 14.28 3.29 -19.31
N HIS A 26 15.36 4.05 -19.17
CA HIS A 26 16.28 3.90 -18.05
C HIS A 26 15.70 4.57 -16.80
N ALA A 27 15.55 3.79 -15.73
CA ALA A 27 15.05 4.27 -14.46
C ALA A 27 16.01 3.87 -13.31
N GLN A 28 16.30 4.81 -12.42
CA GLN A 28 17.10 4.55 -11.22
C GLN A 28 16.20 4.19 -10.04
N VAL A 29 16.63 3.28 -9.19
CA VAL A 29 15.89 2.90 -7.99
C VAL A 29 16.46 3.66 -6.79
N LEU A 30 15.59 4.30 -6.01
CA LEU A 30 16.00 4.91 -4.74
C LEU A 30 16.35 3.81 -3.73
N GLU A 31 17.63 3.76 -3.32
CA GLU A 31 18.13 2.76 -2.40
C GLU A 31 17.52 2.92 -1.00
N GLY A 32 17.07 1.82 -0.40
CA GLY A 32 16.33 1.84 0.87
C GLY A 32 14.91 2.41 0.80
N GLY A 33 14.46 2.90 -0.37
CA GLY A 33 13.14 3.48 -0.59
C GLY A 33 12.85 4.72 0.27
N ILE A 34 11.56 5.06 0.43
CA ILE A 34 11.12 6.17 1.28
C ILE A 34 11.55 5.99 2.75
N LEU A 35 11.71 4.74 3.21
CA LEU A 35 12.20 4.50 4.57
C LEU A 35 13.67 4.93 4.72
N GLY A 36 14.53 4.65 3.73
CA GLY A 36 15.90 5.16 3.69
C GLY A 36 15.94 6.69 3.66
N TRP A 37 15.12 7.31 2.81
CA TRP A 37 14.96 8.77 2.73
C TRP A 37 14.58 9.40 4.08
N ARG A 38 13.63 8.79 4.79
CA ARG A 38 13.21 9.23 6.12
C ARG A 38 14.34 9.09 7.16
N ARG A 39 15.08 7.99 7.14
CA ARG A 39 16.21 7.78 8.06
C ARG A 39 17.32 8.79 7.83
N ALA A 40 17.53 9.22 6.59
CA ALA A 40 18.46 10.27 6.24
C ALA A 40 18.01 11.68 6.65
N GLY A 41 16.84 11.84 7.30
CA GLY A 41 16.35 13.14 7.78
C GLY A 41 15.94 14.10 6.66
N LEU A 42 15.76 13.61 5.44
CA LEU A 42 15.41 14.43 4.29
C LEU A 42 13.94 14.87 4.33
N PRO A 43 13.61 16.02 3.72
CA PRO A 43 12.25 16.55 3.75
C PRO A 43 11.28 15.56 3.09
N LEU A 44 10.20 15.25 3.82
CA LEU A 44 9.14 14.36 3.36
C LEU A 44 7.79 15.03 3.59
N ARG A 45 7.03 15.23 2.51
CA ARG A 45 5.65 15.69 2.61
C ARG A 45 4.76 14.47 2.85
N GLU A 46 4.21 14.37 4.07
CA GLU A 46 3.27 13.31 4.41
C GLU A 46 1.83 13.79 4.27
N GLY A 47 0.98 12.96 3.65
CA GLY A 47 -0.46 13.15 3.68
C GLY A 47 -1.09 12.71 5.01
N LYS A 48 -2.41 12.83 5.10
CA LYS A 48 -3.17 12.28 6.24
C LYS A 48 -2.89 10.79 6.39
N LYS A 49 -2.53 10.35 7.60
CA LYS A 49 -2.37 8.93 7.92
C LYS A 49 -3.74 8.26 7.81
N ARG A 50 -3.80 7.15 7.07
CA ARG A 50 -5.00 6.31 6.91
C ARG A 50 -4.62 4.87 7.19
N LEU A 51 -5.55 4.09 7.73
CA LEU A 51 -5.34 2.66 7.89
C LEU A 51 -5.26 2.02 6.49
N PRO A 52 -4.26 1.18 6.18
CA PRO A 52 -4.20 0.52 4.88
C PRO A 52 -5.45 -0.32 4.66
N VAL A 53 -5.94 -0.36 3.42
CA VAL A 53 -7.18 -1.05 3.05
C VAL A 53 -7.14 -2.52 3.47
N ASP A 54 -6.00 -3.19 3.33
CA ASP A 54 -5.83 -4.59 3.74
C ASP A 54 -6.12 -4.80 5.24
N ARG A 55 -5.67 -3.88 6.10
CA ARG A 55 -5.98 -3.94 7.54
C ARG A 55 -7.45 -3.63 7.81
N GLN A 56 -8.07 -2.70 7.07
CA GLN A 56 -9.50 -2.44 7.19
C GLN A 56 -10.32 -3.69 6.84
N VAL A 57 -9.98 -4.37 5.75
CA VAL A 57 -10.61 -5.62 5.31
C VAL A 57 -10.48 -6.70 6.39
N GLN A 58 -9.27 -6.90 6.92
CA GLN A 58 -9.02 -7.91 7.96
C GLN A 58 -9.84 -7.65 9.24
N LEU A 59 -9.90 -6.39 9.69
CA LEU A 59 -10.67 -6.03 10.87
C LEU A 59 -12.17 -6.22 10.64
N ILE A 60 -12.70 -5.81 9.50
CA ILE A 60 -14.12 -5.95 9.18
C ILE A 60 -14.52 -7.43 9.07
N ALA A 61 -13.78 -8.20 8.28
CA ALA A 61 -14.07 -9.63 8.09
C ALA A 61 -13.92 -10.41 9.40
N GLY A 62 -12.85 -10.16 10.15
CA GLY A 62 -12.61 -10.82 11.43
C GLY A 62 -13.68 -10.49 12.48
N THR A 63 -14.08 -9.22 12.60
CA THR A 63 -15.14 -8.83 13.55
C THR A 63 -16.49 -9.41 13.18
N MET A 64 -16.86 -9.46 11.89
CA MET A 64 -18.10 -10.11 11.45
C MET A 64 -18.11 -11.61 11.72
N ILE A 65 -17.00 -12.32 11.47
CA ILE A 65 -16.90 -13.76 11.75
C ILE A 65 -16.98 -14.01 13.25
N LEU A 66 -16.20 -13.30 14.07
CA LEU A 66 -16.23 -13.47 15.53
C LEU A 66 -17.61 -13.19 16.11
N THR A 67 -18.27 -12.13 15.64
CA THR A 67 -19.63 -11.76 16.07
C THR A 67 -20.64 -12.83 15.65
N GLY A 68 -20.56 -13.35 14.41
CA GLY A 68 -21.42 -14.41 13.92
C GLY A 68 -21.26 -15.73 14.68
N VAL A 69 -20.02 -16.10 15.02
CA VAL A 69 -19.74 -17.29 15.84
C VAL A 69 -20.25 -17.11 17.26
N ALA A 70 -19.99 -15.97 17.91
CA ALA A 70 -20.45 -15.71 19.27
C ALA A 70 -21.98 -15.72 19.37
N LEU A 71 -22.68 -15.07 18.45
CA LEU A 71 -24.16 -15.10 18.40
C LEU A 71 -24.69 -16.50 18.02
N GLY A 72 -23.96 -17.21 17.17
CA GLY A 72 -24.27 -18.58 16.74
C GLY A 72 -24.29 -19.58 17.88
N THR A 73 -23.31 -19.48 18.77
CA THR A 73 -23.17 -20.40 19.92
C THR A 73 -23.99 -19.97 21.12
N LEU A 74 -24.19 -18.67 21.35
CA LEU A 74 -24.86 -18.16 22.56
C LEU A 74 -26.36 -17.91 22.40
N VAL A 75 -26.84 -17.60 21.18
CA VAL A 75 -28.22 -17.15 20.97
C VAL A 75 -28.98 -18.09 20.04
N ASN A 76 -28.48 -18.32 18.83
CA ASN A 76 -29.15 -19.17 17.85
C ASN A 76 -28.16 -19.67 16.78
N PRO A 77 -28.10 -20.99 16.50
CA PRO A 77 -27.21 -21.56 15.48
C PRO A 77 -27.33 -20.93 14.09
N TRP A 78 -28.47 -20.32 13.75
CA TRP A 78 -28.67 -19.64 12.47
C TRP A 78 -27.66 -18.52 12.21
N PHE A 79 -27.11 -17.87 13.25
CA PHE A 79 -26.10 -16.83 13.09
C PHE A 79 -24.74 -17.34 12.58
N LEU A 80 -24.49 -18.66 12.63
CA LEU A 80 -23.30 -19.26 12.01
C LEU A 80 -23.30 -19.09 10.48
N ALA A 81 -24.46 -18.91 9.85
CA ALA A 81 -24.56 -18.62 8.43
C ALA A 81 -23.80 -17.32 8.07
N LEU A 82 -23.79 -16.33 8.96
CA LEU A 82 -23.05 -15.08 8.78
C LEU A 82 -21.53 -15.34 8.75
N ALA A 83 -21.03 -16.11 9.72
CA ALA A 83 -19.61 -16.49 9.76
C ALA A 83 -19.22 -17.32 8.54
N ALA A 84 -20.08 -18.26 8.13
CA ALA A 84 -19.88 -19.08 6.94
C ALA A 84 -19.83 -18.24 5.65
N PHE A 85 -20.69 -17.22 5.51
CA PHE A 85 -20.69 -16.33 4.36
C PHE A 85 -19.37 -15.55 4.23
N PHE A 86 -18.88 -14.92 5.30
CA PHE A 86 -17.61 -14.18 5.27
C PHE A 86 -16.41 -15.12 5.07
N GLY A 87 -16.44 -16.31 5.68
CA GLY A 87 -15.41 -17.34 5.47
C GLY A 87 -15.35 -17.82 4.01
N ALA A 88 -16.51 -18.15 3.42
CA ALA A 88 -16.59 -18.54 2.01
C ALA A 88 -16.13 -17.42 1.07
N GLY A 89 -16.52 -16.17 1.36
CA GLY A 89 -16.08 -14.99 0.62
C GLY A 89 -14.56 -14.77 0.66
N LEU A 90 -13.91 -14.99 1.82
CA LEU A 90 -12.46 -14.95 1.96
C LEU A 90 -11.78 -16.05 1.12
N THR A 91 -12.30 -17.27 1.16
CA THR A 91 -11.78 -18.38 0.34
C THR A 91 -11.91 -18.08 -1.15
N PHE A 92 -13.05 -17.56 -1.59
CA PHE A 92 -13.27 -17.16 -2.99
C PHE A 92 -12.33 -16.02 -3.41
N ALA A 93 -12.14 -15.01 -2.55
CA ALA A 93 -11.22 -13.91 -2.81
C ALA A 93 -9.76 -14.39 -2.91
N GLY A 94 -9.36 -15.35 -2.06
CA GLY A 94 -8.04 -15.99 -2.13
C GLY A 94 -7.83 -16.77 -3.43
N ALA A 95 -8.88 -17.45 -3.92
CA ALA A 95 -8.81 -18.21 -5.17
C ALA A 95 -8.79 -17.33 -6.43
N THR A 96 -9.55 -16.23 -6.45
CA THR A 96 -9.66 -15.36 -7.64
C THR A 96 -8.70 -14.17 -7.64
N GLY A 97 -8.06 -13.87 -6.51
CA GLY A 97 -7.26 -12.66 -6.31
C GLY A 97 -8.10 -11.39 -6.24
N THR A 98 -9.44 -11.47 -6.20
CA THR A 98 -10.33 -10.31 -6.13
C THR A 98 -11.08 -10.27 -4.81
N CYS A 99 -10.79 -9.26 -3.99
CA CYS A 99 -11.53 -9.00 -2.76
C CYS A 99 -12.62 -7.95 -3.02
N GLY A 100 -13.87 -8.40 -3.14
CA GLY A 100 -15.02 -7.49 -3.32
C GLY A 100 -15.13 -6.44 -2.22
N LEU A 101 -14.82 -6.81 -0.97
CA LEU A 101 -14.82 -5.88 0.17
C LEU A 101 -13.75 -4.78 0.00
N ALA A 102 -12.55 -5.12 -0.46
CA ALA A 102 -11.49 -4.15 -0.72
C ALA A 102 -11.90 -3.13 -1.81
N LEU A 103 -12.58 -3.59 -2.88
CA LEU A 103 -13.08 -2.72 -3.94
C LEU A 103 -14.12 -1.72 -3.43
N VAL A 104 -15.01 -2.16 -2.56
CA VAL A 104 -15.99 -1.27 -1.90
C VAL A 104 -15.28 -0.23 -1.03
N LEU A 105 -14.31 -0.66 -0.20
CA LEU A 105 -13.52 0.22 0.67
C LEU A 105 -12.73 1.29 -0.11
N LEU A 106 -12.18 0.93 -1.27
CA LEU A 106 -11.46 1.87 -2.13
C LEU A 106 -12.36 3.01 -2.64
N ARG A 107 -13.67 2.79 -2.75
CA ARG A 107 -14.63 3.78 -3.28
C ARG A 107 -15.18 4.74 -2.22
N MET A 108 -15.00 4.41 -0.93
CA MET A 108 -15.51 5.20 0.19
C MET A 108 -14.74 6.52 0.37
N PRO A 109 -15.42 7.62 0.75
CA PRO A 109 -14.88 8.97 0.65
C PRO A 109 -13.63 9.21 1.52
N TRP A 110 -13.50 8.52 2.64
CA TRP A 110 -12.31 8.59 3.51
C TRP A 110 -11.08 7.89 2.93
N ASN A 111 -11.25 7.03 1.92
CA ASN A 111 -10.14 6.33 1.27
C ASN A 111 -9.77 6.92 -0.10
N ARG A 112 -10.48 7.96 -0.55
CA ARG A 112 -10.15 8.69 -1.77
C ARG A 112 -8.88 9.50 -1.55
N LEU A 113 -7.91 9.32 -2.44
CA LEU A 113 -6.79 10.24 -2.55
C LEU A 113 -7.33 11.54 -3.16
N SER A 114 -7.10 12.67 -2.50
CA SER A 114 -7.31 13.97 -3.13
C SER A 114 -6.45 14.00 -4.39
N ALA A 115 -7.08 14.12 -5.56
CA ALA A 115 -6.35 14.27 -6.81
C ALA A 115 -5.40 15.46 -6.65
N MET A 116 -4.11 15.21 -6.83
CA MET A 116 -3.14 16.29 -6.90
C MET A 116 -3.44 17.08 -8.19
N PRO A 117 -3.51 18.42 -8.15
CA PRO A 117 -3.71 19.21 -9.36
C PRO A 117 -2.60 18.89 -10.37
N ALA A 118 -3.00 18.77 -11.64
CA ALA A 118 -2.18 18.27 -12.75
C ALA A 118 -0.94 19.13 -13.08
N ASP A 119 -0.80 20.30 -12.45
CA ASP A 119 0.30 21.23 -12.67
C ASP A 119 1.54 20.96 -11.80
N GLY A 120 1.48 19.93 -10.94
CA GLY A 120 2.59 19.54 -10.09
C GLY A 120 3.58 18.64 -10.82
N THR A 121 4.65 19.22 -11.36
CA THR A 121 5.91 18.49 -11.53
C THR A 121 6.23 17.82 -10.20
N ALA A 122 6.25 16.48 -10.19
CA ALA A 122 6.73 15.71 -9.04
C ALA A 122 8.26 15.86 -8.99
N THR A 123 8.72 17.03 -8.56
CA THR A 123 10.15 17.36 -8.51
C THR A 123 10.73 16.69 -7.28
N CYS A 124 11.30 15.49 -7.46
CA CYS A 124 12.29 14.98 -6.53
C CYS A 124 13.51 15.91 -6.64
N ALA A 125 13.70 16.81 -5.67
CA ALA A 125 14.89 17.67 -5.64
C ALA A 125 16.11 16.79 -5.32
N ALA A 126 16.71 16.21 -6.37
CA ALA A 126 17.99 15.54 -6.31
C ALA A 126 19.07 16.57 -6.70
N GLY A 127 19.90 16.98 -5.75
CA GLY A 127 21.09 17.77 -6.05
C GLY A 127 22.09 16.95 -6.85
N ALA A 128 22.36 17.37 -8.08
CA ALA A 128 23.59 17.29 -8.90
C ALA A 128 24.52 16.05 -8.92
N ALA A 129 24.25 14.93 -8.26
CA ALA A 129 25.06 13.71 -8.36
C ALA A 129 24.25 12.55 -8.95
N SER A 130 24.84 11.82 -9.91
CA SER A 130 24.24 10.73 -10.68
C SER A 130 23.93 9.44 -9.88
N THR A 131 23.95 9.53 -8.55
CA THR A 131 23.71 8.42 -7.64
C THR A 131 22.50 8.75 -6.76
N CYS A 132 21.40 8.01 -6.91
CA CYS A 132 20.21 8.12 -6.04
C CYS A 132 20.44 7.49 -4.64
N ALA A 133 21.66 7.58 -4.11
CA ALA A 133 21.95 7.13 -2.76
C ALA A 133 21.38 8.14 -1.76
N ALA A 134 20.72 7.65 -0.70
CA ALA A 134 20.43 8.50 0.46
C ALA A 134 21.78 8.99 1.03
N PRO A 135 21.90 10.27 1.45
CA PRO A 135 23.16 10.77 1.98
C PRO A 135 23.55 9.97 3.23
N ALA A 136 24.68 9.28 3.16
CA ALA A 136 25.30 8.66 4.32
C ALA A 136 25.77 9.78 5.26
N THR A 137 25.21 9.85 6.46
CA THR A 137 25.74 10.72 7.50
C THR A 137 27.13 10.22 7.90
N PRO A 138 28.14 11.10 8.02
CA PRO A 138 29.40 10.71 8.64
C PRO A 138 29.15 10.41 10.12
N GLU A 139 29.44 9.17 10.50
CA GLU A 139 29.50 8.70 11.87
C GLU A 139 30.54 9.55 12.64
N LYS A 140 30.17 10.04 13.82
CA LYS A 140 31.11 10.56 14.83
C LYS A 140 31.14 9.58 15.98
#